data_AF-A0A0V1C5L3-F1
#
_entry.id   AF-A0A0V1C5L3-F1
#
_cell.length_a   1.000
_cell.length_b   1.000
_cell.length_c   1.000
_cell.angle_alpha   90.00
_cell.angle_beta   90.00
_cell.angle_gamma   90.00
#
_symmetry.space_group_name_H-M   'P 1'
#
loop_
_entity.id
_entity.type
_entity.pdbx_description
1 polymer ?
#
loop_
_entity_poly.entity_id
_entity_poly.type
_entity_poly.pdbx_seq_one_letter_code
_entity_poly.pdbx_strand_id
1 'polypeptide(L)'
;MEQETQIDFCMFINFISNCLKAKHKHDAGNQSNVHRAILYKGPNQPNGKVLISTAAANWADGAAPLANPAGHSFAVSLTGVVADSPNIKFLAYNNVPPAVPNVQTKSNTKGVIIVSTAQGANEGRWIVHTVPGFPAAKTGYNWPAAETAKGHLLICMTIAETQINAI
;
A
#
# COMPACT_ATOMS: atom_id res chain seq x y z
N MET A 1 11.52 21.46 19.03
CA MET A 1 10.33 20.59 19.14
C MET A 1 9.34 20.75 17.98
N GLU A 2 9.41 21.82 17.18
CA GLU A 2 8.49 22.06 16.06
C GLU A 2 8.92 21.38 14.74
N GLN A 3 10.20 20.99 14.64
CA GLN A 3 10.78 20.38 13.42
C GLN A 3 10.52 18.87 13.31
N GLU A 4 10.49 18.13 14.42
CA GLU A 4 10.20 16.68 14.42
C GLU A 4 8.73 16.39 14.04
N THR A 5 7.79 17.17 14.58
CA THR A 5 6.36 17.04 14.26
C THR A 5 6.04 17.41 12.81
N GLN A 6 6.80 18.33 12.22
CA GLN A 6 6.66 18.71 10.81
C GLN A 6 7.21 17.63 9.86
N ILE A 7 8.27 16.91 10.25
CA ILE A 7 8.79 15.75 9.52
C ILE A 7 7.76 14.60 9.55
N ASP A 8 7.14 14.34 10.70
CA ASP A 8 6.11 13.30 10.86
C ASP A 8 4.85 13.57 10.01
N PHE A 9 4.38 14.82 9.96
CA PHE A 9 3.25 15.23 9.13
C PHE A 9 3.57 15.17 7.63
N CYS A 10 4.79 15.55 7.23
CA CYS A 10 5.27 15.41 5.84
C CYS A 10 5.38 13.95 5.41
N MET A 11 5.77 13.02 6.28
CA MET A 11 5.80 11.58 5.96
C MET A 11 4.40 11.01 5.71
N PHE A 12 3.41 11.45 6.50
CA PHE A 12 2.01 11.06 6.34
C PHE A 12 1.44 11.49 4.98
N ILE A 13 1.77 12.70 4.51
CA ILE A 13 1.34 13.24 3.21
C ILE A 13 2.16 12.67 2.04
N ASN A 14 3.46 12.41 2.21
CA ASN A 14 4.32 11.98 1.11
C ASN A 14 4.16 10.51 0.74
N PHE A 15 3.90 9.59 1.67
CA PHE A 15 3.54 8.21 1.29
C PHE A 15 2.16 8.15 0.64
N ILE A 16 1.20 8.95 1.12
CA ILE A 16 -0.10 9.10 0.44
C ILE A 16 0.10 9.63 -0.98
N SER A 17 0.95 10.64 -1.20
CA SER A 17 1.18 11.15 -2.57
C SER A 17 1.85 10.10 -3.47
N ASN A 18 2.80 9.33 -2.92
CA ASN A 18 3.60 8.35 -3.66
C ASN A 18 2.88 7.00 -3.92
N CYS A 19 1.86 6.64 -3.13
CA CYS A 19 1.04 5.44 -3.37
C CYS A 19 -0.40 5.74 -3.81
N LEU A 20 -0.95 6.93 -3.55
CA LEU A 20 -2.35 7.28 -3.80
C LEU A 20 -2.60 8.48 -4.73
N LYS A 21 -1.60 9.29 -5.13
CA LYS A 21 -1.85 10.46 -6.00
C LYS A 21 -1.04 10.46 -7.30
N ALA A 22 -0.94 9.32 -7.97
CA ALA A 22 -0.49 9.32 -9.36
C ALA A 22 -1.63 9.74 -10.28
N LYS A 23 -1.95 11.04 -10.34
CA LYS A 23 -2.55 11.56 -11.57
C LYS A 23 -1.50 11.37 -12.66
N HIS A 24 -1.57 10.27 -13.42
CA HIS A 24 -0.89 10.18 -14.70
C HIS A 24 -1.51 11.23 -15.62
N LYS A 25 -1.04 12.48 -15.55
CA LYS A 25 -1.24 13.42 -16.64
C LYS A 25 -0.27 12.99 -17.74
N HIS A 26 -0.78 12.20 -18.67
CA HIS A 26 -0.04 11.87 -19.87
C HIS A 26 -0.23 13.02 -20.88
N ASP A 27 0.46 14.14 -20.64
CA ASP A 27 0.70 15.14 -21.70
C ASP A 27 2.16 15.05 -22.11
N ALA A 28 2.38 15.00 -23.43
CA ALA A 28 3.63 14.69 -24.09
C ALA A 28 4.83 15.50 -23.54
N GLY A 29 5.85 14.79 -23.02
CA GLY A 29 7.19 15.35 -22.91
C GLY A 29 7.96 15.16 -21.61
N ASN A 30 7.41 14.58 -20.53
CA ASN A 30 8.22 14.29 -19.34
C ASN A 30 7.66 13.14 -18.48
N GLN A 31 8.38 12.02 -18.43
CA GLN A 31 8.03 10.83 -17.64
C GLN A 31 8.60 10.92 -16.22
N SER A 32 7.88 11.50 -15.25
CA SER A 32 8.46 11.62 -13.88
C SER A 32 7.55 11.31 -12.69
N ASN A 33 6.39 10.68 -12.85
CA ASN A 33 5.53 10.29 -11.71
C ASN A 33 5.54 8.77 -11.43
N VAL A 34 6.69 8.11 -11.53
CA VAL A 34 6.85 6.72 -11.03
C VAL A 34 7.22 6.79 -9.56
N HIS A 35 6.23 6.62 -8.70
CA HIS A 35 6.44 6.65 -7.26
C HIS A 35 6.52 5.23 -6.70
N ARG A 36 7.53 4.98 -5.87
CA ARG A 36 7.74 3.70 -5.20
C ARG A 36 7.91 3.93 -3.71
N ALA A 37 7.28 3.06 -2.92
CA ALA A 37 7.45 3.05 -1.47
C ALA A 37 7.68 1.63 -0.98
N ILE A 38 8.56 1.50 0.02
CA ILE A 38 8.80 0.26 0.73
C ILE A 38 8.45 0.53 2.19
N LEU A 39 7.67 -0.37 2.79
CA LEU A 39 7.47 -0.44 4.22
C LEU A 39 8.06 -1.75 4.72
N TYR A 40 8.95 -1.66 5.70
CA TYR A 40 9.47 -2.79 6.42
C TYR A 40 8.99 -2.75 7.87
N LYS A 41 8.25 -3.77 8.29
CA LYS A 41 7.87 -4.00 9.68
C LYS A 41 8.86 -5.01 10.29
N GLY A 42 9.53 -4.64 11.37
CA GLY A 42 10.37 -5.55 12.12
C GLY A 42 9.58 -6.59 12.93
N PRO A 43 10.18 -7.75 13.28
CA PRO A 43 9.62 -8.67 14.26
C PRO A 43 9.37 -7.97 15.60
N ASN A 44 8.23 -8.24 16.22
CA ASN A 44 7.77 -7.61 17.48
C ASN A 44 7.71 -6.07 17.47
N GLN A 45 7.80 -5.43 16.31
CA GLN A 45 7.65 -3.98 16.17
C GLN A 45 6.23 -3.65 15.70
N PRO A 46 5.43 -2.87 16.46
CA PRO A 46 4.08 -2.50 16.05
C PRO A 46 4.10 -1.57 14.84
N ASN A 47 5.11 -0.70 14.75
CA ASN A 47 5.30 0.26 13.66
C ASN A 47 6.25 -0.32 12.60
N GLY A 48 6.19 0.24 11.39
CA GLY A 48 7.14 -0.03 10.32
C GLY A 48 8.18 1.08 10.17
N LYS A 49 9.16 0.85 9.30
CA LYS A 49 10.02 1.86 8.71
C LYS A 49 9.66 2.00 7.23
N VAL A 50 9.74 3.21 6.70
CA VAL A 50 9.30 3.54 5.34
C VAL A 50 10.47 4.14 4.56
N LEU A 51 10.63 3.69 3.32
CA LEU A 51 11.54 4.26 2.33
C LEU A 51 10.72 4.70 1.12
N ILE A 52 10.89 5.95 0.69
CA ILE A 52 10.18 6.52 -0.47
C ILE A 52 11.18 6.99 -1.52
N SER A 53 10.87 6.76 -2.80
CA SER A 53 11.78 7.05 -3.91
C SER A 53 12.13 8.53 -4.11
N THR A 54 11.40 9.45 -3.46
CA THR A 54 11.59 10.90 -3.57
C THR A 54 12.34 11.53 -2.40
N ALA A 55 12.66 10.76 -1.34
CA ALA A 55 13.43 11.24 -0.21
C ALA A 55 14.93 10.92 -0.38
N ALA A 56 15.79 11.73 0.23
CA ALA A 56 17.22 11.46 0.31
C ALA A 56 17.45 10.17 1.14
N ALA A 57 17.50 9.03 0.46
CA ALA A 57 18.01 7.70 0.84
C ALA A 57 17.85 7.18 2.30
N ASN A 58 16.94 7.74 3.09
CA ASN A 58 16.83 7.43 4.51
C ASN A 58 15.52 6.66 4.79
N TRP A 59 15.65 5.58 5.55
CA TRP A 59 14.50 4.93 6.19
C TRP A 59 13.98 5.84 7.29
N ALA A 60 12.67 6.07 7.29
CA ALA A 60 12.02 6.90 8.27
C ALA A 60 10.98 6.10 9.07
N ASP A 61 10.73 6.51 10.31
CA ASP A 61 9.83 5.77 11.20
C ASP A 61 8.36 5.94 10.79
N GLY A 62 7.60 4.84 10.88
CA GLY A 62 6.17 4.85 10.63
C GLY A 62 5.42 5.55 11.76
N ALA A 63 4.56 6.50 11.39
CA ALA A 63 3.85 7.37 12.32
C ALA A 63 2.86 6.65 13.27
N ALA A 64 2.42 5.44 12.94
CA ALA A 64 1.53 4.65 13.81
C ALA A 64 1.75 3.13 13.65
N PRO A 65 1.31 2.34 14.66
CA PRO A 65 1.22 0.89 14.55
C PRO A 65 0.41 0.45 13.33
N LEU A 66 0.87 -0.60 12.64
CA LEU A 66 0.16 -1.17 11.49
C LEU A 66 -1.18 -1.81 11.86
N ALA A 67 -1.44 -2.07 13.15
CA ALA A 67 -2.73 -2.53 13.61
C ALA A 67 -3.80 -1.42 13.64
N ASN A 68 -3.39 -0.14 13.64
CA ASN A 68 -4.33 0.97 13.68
C ASN A 68 -4.92 1.22 12.29
N PRO A 69 -6.23 1.43 12.14
CA PRO A 69 -6.83 1.73 10.83
C PRO A 69 -6.48 3.14 10.31
N ALA A 70 -5.83 3.97 11.13
CA ALA A 70 -5.47 5.34 10.83
C ALA A 70 -4.07 5.67 11.38
N GLY A 71 -3.53 6.83 11.03
CA GLY A 71 -2.23 7.29 11.52
C GLY A 71 -1.03 6.67 10.80
N HIS A 72 -1.25 5.77 9.85
CA HIS A 72 -0.23 5.36 8.89
C HIS A 72 -0.79 5.26 7.47
N SER A 73 0.13 5.38 6.53
CA SER A 73 -0.15 5.55 5.11
C SER A 73 -0.52 4.24 4.39
N PHE A 74 -0.15 3.10 4.97
CA PHE A 74 -0.51 1.78 4.45
C PHE A 74 -2.03 1.49 4.52
N ALA A 75 -2.71 1.85 5.62
CA ALA A 75 -4.17 1.67 5.72
C ALA A 75 -4.90 2.53 4.67
N VAL A 76 -4.43 3.76 4.48
CA VAL A 76 -4.93 4.67 3.44
C VAL A 76 -4.70 4.08 2.04
N SER A 77 -3.58 3.39 1.81
CA SER A 77 -3.31 2.72 0.51
C SER A 77 -4.25 1.54 0.21
N LEU A 78 -5.11 1.17 1.15
CA LEU A 78 -6.13 0.14 0.98
C LEU A 78 -7.55 0.74 1.01
N THR A 79 -7.70 2.07 1.07
CA THR A 79 -8.98 2.75 0.89
C THR A 79 -9.56 2.37 -0.48
N GLY A 80 -10.79 1.83 -0.49
CA GLY A 80 -11.45 1.22 -1.65
C GLY A 80 -11.31 -0.30 -1.78
N VAL A 81 -10.38 -0.92 -1.03
CA VAL A 81 -10.24 -2.39 -0.92
C VAL A 81 -10.94 -2.89 0.33
N VAL A 82 -10.67 -2.26 1.47
CA VAL A 82 -11.22 -2.66 2.77
C VAL A 82 -12.60 -2.04 3.05
N ALA A 83 -12.93 -0.97 2.33
CA ALA A 83 -14.24 -0.32 2.34
C ALA A 83 -14.72 -0.19 0.89
N ASP A 84 -16.02 -0.35 0.65
CA ASP A 84 -16.59 -0.21 -0.67
C ASP A 84 -16.46 1.24 -1.18
N SER A 85 -15.93 1.39 -2.40
CA SER A 85 -15.82 2.68 -3.10
C SER A 85 -16.29 2.51 -4.55
N PRO A 86 -17.20 3.37 -5.05
CA PRO A 86 -17.84 3.17 -6.35
C PRO A 86 -16.88 3.29 -7.53
N ASN A 87 -15.78 4.04 -7.35
CA ASN A 87 -14.81 4.33 -8.40
C ASN A 87 -13.50 3.54 -8.23
N ILE A 88 -13.52 2.44 -7.47
CA ILE A 88 -12.34 1.59 -7.26
C ILE A 88 -12.66 0.16 -7.65
N LYS A 89 -11.74 -0.47 -8.38
CA LYS A 89 -11.70 -1.93 -8.54
C LYS A 89 -10.38 -2.44 -8.01
N PHE A 90 -10.37 -3.69 -7.55
CA PHE A 90 -9.16 -4.31 -7.04
C PHE A 90 -9.16 -5.81 -7.29
N LEU A 91 -7.95 -6.37 -7.34
CA LEU A 91 -7.66 -7.79 -7.31
C LEU A 91 -6.73 -8.06 -6.13
N ALA A 92 -7.21 -8.78 -5.12
CA ALA A 92 -6.39 -9.26 -4.02
C ALA A 92 -6.01 -10.73 -4.28
N TYR A 93 -4.73 -11.05 -4.15
CA TYR A 93 -4.22 -12.41 -4.29
C TYR A 93 -3.35 -12.75 -3.07
N ASN A 94 -3.52 -13.95 -2.52
CA ASN A 94 -2.79 -14.39 -1.34
C ASN A 94 -2.86 -15.92 -1.29
N ASN A 95 -1.76 -16.60 -0.96
CA ASN A 95 -1.76 -18.05 -0.74
C ASN A 95 -2.34 -18.46 0.63
N VAL A 96 -2.55 -17.48 1.52
CA VAL A 96 -3.28 -17.63 2.78
C VAL A 96 -4.27 -16.46 2.87
N PRO A 97 -5.34 -16.43 2.06
CA PRO A 97 -6.28 -15.32 2.07
C PRO A 97 -7.11 -15.29 3.36
N PRO A 98 -7.62 -14.12 3.76
CA PRO A 98 -8.52 -14.02 4.91
C PRO A 98 -9.82 -14.79 4.65
N ALA A 99 -10.33 -15.46 5.68
CA ALA A 99 -11.62 -16.16 5.71
C ALA A 99 -11.81 -17.32 4.70
N VAL A 100 -10.79 -17.68 3.91
CA VAL A 100 -10.85 -18.85 3.02
C VAL A 100 -9.74 -19.83 3.41
N PRO A 101 -10.03 -20.85 4.23
CA PRO A 101 -9.06 -21.85 4.61
C PRO A 101 -8.74 -22.81 3.45
N ASN A 102 -7.61 -23.51 3.53
CA ASN A 102 -7.22 -24.62 2.65
C ASN A 102 -7.09 -24.27 1.15
N VAL A 103 -6.72 -23.03 0.82
CA VAL A 103 -6.42 -22.64 -0.57
C VAL A 103 -5.17 -23.38 -1.04
N GLN A 104 -5.29 -24.09 -2.17
CA GLN A 104 -4.17 -24.70 -2.85
C GLN A 104 -3.62 -23.75 -3.90
N THR A 105 -2.37 -23.32 -3.78
CA THR A 105 -1.70 -22.44 -4.74
C THR A 105 -0.40 -23.06 -5.23
N LYS A 106 0.03 -22.68 -6.44
CA LYS A 106 1.37 -22.99 -6.96
C LYS A 106 2.42 -21.94 -6.57
N SER A 107 1.99 -20.86 -5.92
CA SER A 107 2.82 -19.70 -5.57
C SER A 107 2.52 -19.22 -4.15
N ASN A 108 3.53 -18.65 -3.50
CA ASN A 108 3.43 -18.06 -2.15
C ASN A 108 3.26 -16.53 -2.17
N THR A 109 3.15 -15.93 -3.36
CA THR A 109 3.05 -14.47 -3.53
C THR A 109 1.71 -13.95 -3.00
N LYS A 110 1.74 -12.73 -2.45
CA LYS A 110 0.57 -12.03 -1.93
C LYS A 110 0.63 -10.57 -2.38
N GLY A 111 -0.53 -9.96 -2.56
CA GLY A 111 -0.61 -8.58 -2.97
C GLY A 111 -2.01 -8.14 -3.38
N VAL A 112 -2.08 -6.87 -3.76
CA VAL A 112 -3.31 -6.21 -4.18
C VAL A 112 -2.99 -5.29 -5.34
N ILE A 113 -3.72 -5.44 -6.44
CA ILE A 113 -3.76 -4.48 -7.54
C ILE A 113 -5.03 -3.65 -7.34
N ILE A 114 -4.91 -2.34 -7.39
CA ILE A 114 -6.01 -1.39 -7.15
C ILE A 114 -6.01 -0.39 -8.28
N VAL A 115 -7.17 -0.14 -8.88
CA VAL A 115 -7.35 0.83 -9.97
C VAL A 115 -8.49 1.78 -9.67
N SER A 116 -8.31 3.02 -10.11
CA SER A 116 -9.39 4.00 -10.20
C SER A 116 -10.19 3.78 -11.47
N THR A 117 -11.51 3.73 -11.36
CA THR A 117 -12.44 3.69 -12.50
C THR A 117 -13.19 5.01 -12.65
N ALA A 118 -12.71 6.07 -12.00
CA ALA A 118 -13.26 7.41 -12.20
C ALA A 118 -13.03 7.87 -13.65
N GLN A 119 -13.98 8.62 -14.22
CA GLN A 119 -13.87 9.08 -15.60
C GLN A 119 -12.58 9.89 -15.82
N GLY A 120 -11.80 9.49 -16.83
CA GLY A 120 -10.52 10.13 -17.17
C GLY A 120 -9.36 9.80 -16.22
N ALA A 121 -9.55 8.88 -15.28
CA ALA A 121 -8.46 8.33 -14.50
C ALA A 121 -7.63 7.33 -15.34
N ASN A 122 -6.32 7.32 -15.11
CA ASN A 122 -5.41 6.27 -15.60
C ASN A 122 -4.42 5.97 -14.48
N GLU A 123 -4.94 5.67 -13.29
CA GLU A 123 -4.18 5.54 -12.07
C GLU A 123 -4.50 4.23 -11.36
N GLY A 124 -3.44 3.54 -10.96
CA GLY A 124 -3.51 2.33 -10.19
C GLY A 124 -2.27 2.18 -9.32
N ARG A 125 -2.34 1.19 -8.43
CA ARG A 125 -1.22 0.80 -7.60
C ARG A 125 -1.18 -0.70 -7.44
N TRP A 126 0.04 -1.21 -7.34
CA TRP A 126 0.31 -2.59 -7.03
C TRP A 126 1.06 -2.66 -5.71
N ILE A 127 0.44 -3.30 -4.72
CA ILE A 127 1.02 -3.60 -3.43
C ILE A 127 1.41 -5.07 -3.41
N VAL A 128 2.70 -5.36 -3.24
CA VAL A 128 3.20 -6.71 -2.96
C VAL A 128 3.53 -6.79 -1.47
N HIS A 129 3.10 -7.85 -0.78
CA HIS A 129 3.35 -7.99 0.65
C HIS A 129 3.62 -9.43 1.08
N THR A 130 4.12 -9.59 2.30
CA THR A 130 4.36 -10.91 2.90
C THR A 130 3.31 -11.33 3.94
N VAL A 131 2.32 -10.47 4.23
CA VAL A 131 1.31 -10.67 5.30
C VAL A 131 0.25 -11.73 4.92
N PRO A 132 0.19 -12.91 5.56
CA PRO A 132 -0.92 -13.86 5.41
C PRO A 132 -2.19 -13.30 6.05
N GLY A 133 -3.37 -13.74 5.58
CA GLY A 133 -4.67 -13.31 6.10
C GLY A 133 -5.02 -11.85 5.81
N PHE A 134 -4.39 -11.23 4.81
CA PHE A 134 -4.49 -9.79 4.55
C PHE A 134 -4.51 -9.46 3.04
N PRO A 135 -5.18 -8.36 2.60
CA PRO A 135 -6.15 -7.58 3.36
C PRO A 135 -7.50 -8.28 3.44
N ALA A 136 -8.25 -8.02 4.50
CA ALA A 136 -9.63 -8.46 4.65
C ALA A 136 -10.57 -7.57 3.80
N ALA A 137 -10.60 -7.83 2.50
CA ALA A 137 -11.31 -7.01 1.53
C ALA A 137 -12.81 -6.87 1.89
N LYS A 138 -13.33 -5.63 1.80
CA LYS A 138 -14.72 -5.27 2.10
C LYS A 138 -15.22 -5.58 3.52
N THR A 139 -14.32 -5.85 4.46
CA THR A 139 -14.68 -6.14 5.86
C THR A 139 -14.13 -5.13 6.86
N GLY A 140 -13.61 -4.00 6.37
CA GLY A 140 -12.86 -3.04 7.16
C GLY A 140 -11.37 -3.37 7.24
N TYR A 141 -10.58 -2.39 7.66
CA TYR A 141 -9.15 -2.59 7.86
C TYR A 141 -8.92 -3.52 9.06
N ASN A 142 -8.22 -4.62 8.84
CA ASN A 142 -7.93 -5.59 9.90
C ASN A 142 -6.51 -6.16 9.72
N TRP A 143 -5.60 -5.79 10.61
CA TRP A 143 -4.26 -6.36 10.67
C TRP A 143 -4.29 -7.70 11.44
N PRO A 144 -3.76 -8.81 10.90
CA PRO A 144 -3.81 -10.09 11.60
C PRO A 144 -2.88 -10.07 12.83
N ALA A 145 -3.43 -10.26 14.03
CA ALA A 145 -2.70 -10.11 15.28
C ALA A 145 -1.42 -10.98 15.38
N ALA A 146 -1.46 -12.20 14.84
CA ALA A 146 -0.31 -13.12 14.81
C ALA A 146 0.88 -12.58 14.00
N GLU A 147 0.63 -11.65 13.08
CA GLU A 147 1.65 -11.07 12.19
C GLU A 147 2.38 -9.89 12.86
N THR A 148 1.93 -9.42 14.03
CA THR A 148 2.66 -8.42 14.83
C THR A 148 3.98 -8.97 15.38
N ALA A 149 4.06 -10.26 15.71
CA ALA A 149 5.30 -10.87 16.18
C ALA A 149 6.35 -11.05 15.06
N LYS A 150 5.95 -10.97 13.78
CA LYS A 150 6.77 -11.31 12.62
C LYS A 150 7.24 -10.08 11.86
N GLY A 151 8.28 -10.27 11.05
CA GLY A 151 8.76 -9.26 10.11
C GLY A 151 7.97 -9.30 8.80
N HIS A 152 7.63 -8.14 8.25
CA HIS A 152 6.91 -8.04 6.97
C HIS A 152 7.50 -6.99 6.05
N LEU A 153 7.50 -7.31 4.75
CA LEU A 153 7.85 -6.38 3.70
C LEU A 153 6.60 -6.06 2.89
N LEU A 154 6.42 -4.78 2.60
CA LEU A 154 5.36 -4.27 1.74
C LEU A 154 5.98 -3.31 0.74
N ILE A 155 5.73 -3.56 -0.54
CA ILE A 155 6.21 -2.75 -1.65
C ILE A 155 5.00 -2.21 -2.37
N CYS A 156 4.98 -0.91 -2.59
CA CYS A 156 3.93 -0.21 -3.33
C CYS A 156 4.55 0.44 -4.57
N MET A 157 3.95 0.18 -5.72
CA MET A 157 4.33 0.74 -7.02
C MET A 157 3.11 1.37 -7.67
N THR A 158 3.28 2.57 -8.24
CA THR A 158 2.27 3.17 -9.12
C THR A 158 2.28 2.48 -10.48
N ILE A 159 1.10 2.16 -11.00
CA ILE A 159 0.91 1.60 -12.35
C ILE A 159 -0.19 2.39 -13.07
N ALA A 160 -0.08 2.54 -14.37
CA ALA A 160 -1.20 3.05 -15.16
C ALA A 160 -2.23 1.93 -15.36
N GLU A 161 -3.53 2.25 -15.37
CA GLU A 161 -4.58 1.28 -15.69
C GLU A 161 -4.34 0.64 -17.05
N THR A 162 -3.91 1.44 -18.04
CA THR A 162 -3.59 0.97 -19.39
C THR A 162 -2.46 -0.07 -19.44
N GLN A 163 -1.63 -0.19 -18.40
CA GLN A 163 -0.52 -1.15 -18.33
C GLN A 163 -0.93 -2.49 -17.71
N ILE A 164 -2.13 -2.61 -17.15
CA ILE A 164 -2.52 -3.81 -16.40
C ILE A 164 -2.65 -5.04 -17.28
N ASN A 165 -3.13 -4.87 -18.51
CA ASN A 165 -3.22 -5.98 -19.46
C ASN A 165 -1.86 -6.55 -19.88
N ALA A 166 -0.76 -5.87 -19.55
CA ALA A 166 0.60 -6.31 -19.84
C ALA A 166 1.27 -7.04 -18.67
N ILE A 167 0.57 -7.25 -17.55
CA ILE A 167 1.05 -7.90 -16.32
C ILE A 167 0.32 -9.23 -16.14
#